data_AF-A0A183IU75-F1
#
_entry.id   AF-A0A183IU75-F1
#
_cell.length_a   1.000
_cell.length_b   1.000
_cell.length_c   1.000
_cell.angle_alpha   90.00
_cell.angle_beta   90.00
_cell.angle_gamma   90.00
#
_symmetry.space_group_name_H-M   'P 1'
#
loop_
_entity.id
_entity.type
_entity.pdbx_description
1 polymer ?
#
loop_
_entity_poly.entity_id
_entity_poly.type
_entity_poly.pdbx_seq_one_letter_code
_entity_poly.pdbx_strand_id
1 'polypeptide(L)' 'MIDSIRLDGPTLRAFTCPTCGRTPEDIHIVYAFLRRLETFSRLGDHALKAIASYARYEKHEENTLLFR' A
#
# COMPACT_ATOMS: atom_id res chain seq x y z
N MET A 1 -8.96 -0.07 -19.15
CA MET A 1 -8.18 1.00 -18.50
C MET A 1 -7.90 0.53 -17.10
N ILE A 2 -6.64 0.26 -16.76
CA ILE A 2 -6.27 0.18 -15.35
C ILE A 2 -6.28 1.65 -14.91
N ASP A 3 -7.28 2.06 -14.15
CA ASP A 3 -7.27 3.38 -13.53
C ASP A 3 -5.95 3.51 -12.77
N SER A 4 -5.15 4.51 -13.12
CA SER A 4 -3.89 4.73 -12.44
C SER A 4 -4.20 5.01 -10.98
N ILE A 5 -3.80 4.05 -10.13
CA ILE A 5 -3.97 4.16 -8.69
C ILE A 5 -3.17 5.39 -8.23
N ARG A 6 -3.88 6.49 -7.97
CA ARG A 6 -3.27 7.75 -7.57
C ARG A 6 -3.13 7.77 -6.05
N LEU A 7 -1.91 7.78 -5.56
CA LEU A 7 -1.61 8.00 -4.15
C LEU A 7 -1.63 9.51 -3.88
N ASP A 8 -2.41 9.94 -2.88
CA ASP A 8 -2.27 11.28 -2.35
C ASP A 8 -0.97 11.42 -1.52
N GLY A 9 -0.59 12.65 -1.19
CA GLY A 9 0.65 12.92 -0.46
C GLY A 9 0.77 12.13 0.86
N PRO A 10 -0.27 12.12 1.72
CA PRO A 10 -0.23 11.34 2.96
C PRO A 10 -0.10 9.84 2.75
N THR A 11 -0.82 9.28 1.77
CA THR A 11 -0.77 7.85 1.46
C THR A 11 0.61 7.47 0.94
N LEU A 12 1.16 8.26 0.00
CA LEU A 12 2.51 8.04 -0.51
C LEU A 12 3.54 8.08 0.64
N ARG A 13 3.47 9.09 1.51
CA ARG A 13 4.36 9.19 2.68
C ARG A 13 4.29 7.94 3.55
N ALA A 14 3.09 7.49 3.90
CA ALA A 14 2.87 6.32 4.75
C ALA A 14 3.41 5.02 4.12
N PHE A 15 3.35 4.89 2.80
CA PHE A 15 3.95 3.77 2.08
C PHE A 15 5.47 3.84 1.99
N THR A 16 6.04 5.05 1.85
CA THR A 16 7.48 5.25 1.66
C THR A 16 8.28 5.31 2.96
N CYS A 17 7.64 5.51 4.11
CA CYS A 17 8.35 5.47 5.39
C CYS A 17 8.86 4.04 5.68
N PRO A 18 10.03 3.89 6.35
CA PRO A 18 10.55 2.59 6.72
C PRO A 18 9.54 1.79 7.54
N THR A 19 9.35 0.51 7.23
CA THR A 19 8.35 -0.33 7.91
C THR A 19 8.61 -0.42 9.43
N CYS A 20 9.86 -0.34 9.87
CA CYS A 20 10.22 -0.33 11.30
C CYS A 20 9.91 0.99 12.03
N GLY A 21 9.71 2.09 11.29
CA GLY A 21 9.39 3.41 11.84
C GLY A 21 7.95 3.85 11.57
N ARG A 22 7.12 2.98 11.01
CA ARG A 22 5.74 3.30 10.64
C ARG A 22 4.89 3.47 11.90
N THR A 23 4.26 4.63 12.06
CA THR A 23 3.39 4.90 13.23
C THR A 23 2.04 4.20 13.06
N PRO A 24 1.24 4.05 14.14
CA PRO A 24 -0.12 3.52 14.03
C PRO A 24 -0.99 4.28 13.01
N GLU A 25 -0.80 5.59 12.89
CA GLU A 25 -1.50 6.46 11.93
C GLU A 25 -1.08 6.12 10.49
N ASP A 26 0.21 5.92 10.22
CA ASP A 26 0.67 5.52 8.89
C ASP A 26 0.15 4.13 8.51
N ILE A 27 0.12 3.17 9.46
CA ILE A 27 -0.48 1.84 9.24
C ILE A 27 -1.97 1.99 8.91
N HIS A 28 -2.68 2.87 9.61
CA HIS A 28 -4.10 3.12 9.34
C HIS A 28 -4.33 3.72 7.94
N ILE A 29 -3.49 4.66 7.51
CA ILE A 29 -3.55 5.25 6.17
C ILE A 29 -3.35 4.18 5.10
N VAL A 30 -2.32 3.33 5.25
CA VAL A 30 -2.06 2.22 4.33
C VAL A 30 -3.22 1.24 4.32
N TYR A 31 -3.72 0.85 5.49
CA TYR A 31 -4.89 -0.03 5.63
C TYR A 31 -6.12 0.53 4.91
N ALA A 32 -6.46 1.79 5.16
CA ALA A 32 -7.63 2.45 4.57
C ALA A 32 -7.49 2.53 3.04
N PHE A 33 -6.30 2.81 2.55
CA PHE A 33 -6.00 2.77 1.12
C PHE A 33 -6.20 1.37 0.54
N LEU A 34 -5.60 0.33 1.13
CA LEU A 34 -5.70 -1.05 0.64
C LEU A 34 -7.13 -1.57 0.68
N ARG A 35 -7.93 -1.20 1.70
CA ARG A 35 -9.33 -1.62 1.85
C ARG A 35 -10.22 -1.14 0.69
N ARG A 36 -9.86 -0.06 -0.01
CA ARG A 36 -10.56 0.43 -1.21
C ARG A 36 -10.22 -0.33 -2.48
N LEU A 37 -9.13 -1.11 -2.49
CA LEU A 37 -8.74 -1.93 -3.63
C LEU A 37 -9.59 -3.21 -3.66
N GLU A 38 -10.22 -3.49 -4.78
CA GLU A 38 -11.09 -4.65 -4.96
C GLU A 38 -10.40 -5.96 -4.54
N THR A 39 -9.12 -6.12 -4.90
CA THR A 39 -8.27 -7.26 -4.55
C THR A 39 -8.22 -7.55 -3.04
N PHE A 40 -8.25 -6.52 -2.20
CA PHE A 40 -8.17 -6.66 -0.75
C PHE A 40 -9.52 -6.45 -0.03
N SER A 41 -10.56 -6.07 -0.76
CA SER A 41 -11.88 -5.71 -0.20
C SER A 41 -12.46 -6.77 0.73
N ARG A 42 -12.27 -8.07 0.39
CA ARG A 42 -12.79 -9.23 1.14
C ARG A 42 -11.83 -9.78 2.19
N LEU A 43 -10.62 -9.24 2.32
CA LEU A 43 -9.65 -9.74 3.28
C LEU A 43 -10.04 -9.35 4.72
N GLY A 44 -9.95 -10.28 5.67
CA GLY A 44 -10.24 -9.97 7.08
C GLY A 44 -9.33 -8.89 7.65
N ASP A 45 -9.83 -8.10 8.60
CA ASP A 45 -9.12 -6.94 9.16
C ASP A 45 -7.75 -7.28 9.74
N HIS A 46 -7.62 -8.41 10.42
CA HIS A 46 -6.34 -8.84 10.99
C HIS A 46 -5.29 -9.06 9.90
N ALA A 47 -5.65 -9.79 8.84
CA ALA A 47 -4.74 -10.05 7.72
C ALA A 47 -4.43 -8.77 6.95
N LEU A 48 -5.41 -7.89 6.72
CA LEU A 48 -5.16 -6.64 5.99
C LEU A 48 -4.29 -5.66 6.79
N LYS A 49 -4.46 -5.58 8.12
CA LYS A 49 -3.58 -4.80 8.99
C LYS A 49 -2.15 -5.34 8.96
N ALA A 50 -1.97 -6.66 8.99
CA ALA A 50 -0.64 -7.25 8.84
C ALA A 50 0.01 -6.84 7.50
N ILE A 51 -0.72 -6.91 6.38
CA ILE A 51 -0.22 -6.42 5.09
C ILE A 51 0.13 -4.93 5.20
N ALA A 52 -0.74 -4.10 5.77
CA ALA A 52 -0.50 -2.66 5.91
C ALA A 52 0.77 -2.32 6.73
N SER A 53 1.11 -3.15 7.73
CA SER A 53 2.34 -2.99 8.52
C SER A 53 3.62 -3.27 7.74
N TYR A 54 3.58 -4.16 6.73
CA TYR A 54 4.78 -4.61 6.01
C TYR A 54 4.84 -4.21 4.53
N ALA A 55 3.74 -3.69 3.96
CA ALA A 55 3.68 -3.28 2.57
C ALA A 55 4.71 -2.18 2.25
N ARG A 56 5.30 -2.30 1.06
CA ARG A 56 6.25 -1.34 0.48
C ARG A 56 5.71 -0.81 -0.83
N TYR A 57 5.98 0.45 -1.11
CA TYR A 57 5.68 1.05 -2.40
C TYR A 57 6.92 0.99 -3.29
N GLU A 58 6.71 0.49 -4.51
CA GLU A 58 7.72 0.46 -5.56
C GLU A 58 7.20 1.25 -6.76
N LYS A 59 8.05 2.10 -7.32
CA LYS A 59 7.80 2.79 -8.58
C LYS A 59 8.75 2.23 -9.61
N HIS A 60 8.19 1.71 -10.70
CA HIS A 60 8.96 1.18 -11.81
C HIS A 60 8.80 2.09 -13.02
N GLU A 61 9.85 2.14 -13.84
CA GLU A 61 9.79 2.76 -15.16
C GLU A 61 9.03 1.88 -16.13
N GLU A 62 8.56 2.46 -17.23
CA GLU A 62 7.93 1.69 -18.31
C GLU A 62 8.87 0.59 -18.82
N ASN A 63 8.31 -0.57 -19.17
CA ASN A 63 9.04 -1.75 -19.63
C ASN A 63 9.99 -2.41 -18.61
N THR A 64 9.88 -2.07 -17.31
CA THR A 64 10.61 -2.80 -16.25
C THR A 64 10.06 -4.23 -16.13
N LEU A 65 10.92 -5.24 -16.33
CA LEU A 65 10.58 -6.64 -16.06
C LEU A 65 10.65 -6.90 -14.54
N LEU A 66 9.54 -7.26 -13.92
CA LEU A 66 9.46 -7.47 -12.46
C LEU A 66 9.99 -8.83 -12.00
N PHE A 67 9.77 -9.89 -12.78
CA PHE A 67 10.18 -11.26 -12.45
C PHE A 67 10.41 -12.10 -13.71
N ARG A 68 11.21 -13.16 -13.60
CA ARG A 68 11.50 -14.16 -14.64
C ARG A 68 11.17 -15.55 -14.14
#